data_AF-A0A7I7T715-F1
#
_entry.id   AF-A0A7I7T715-F1
#
_cell.length_a   1.000
_cell.length_b   1.000
_cell.length_c   1.000
_cell.angle_alpha   90.00
_cell.angle_beta   90.00
_cell.angle_gamma   90.00
#
_symmetry.space_group_name_H-M   'P 1'
#
loop_
_entity.id
_entity.type
_entity.pdbx_description
1 polymer ?
#
loop_
_entity_poly.entity_id
_entity_poly.type
_entity_poly.pdbx_seq_one_letter_code
_entity_poly.pdbx_strand_id
1 'polypeptide(L)' 'MITGVERAEEQRQIDQVVDRLTELFPYVPDHVISEAVDSAHHRFDGARIREFVPLFVERHCRAVFILQPAVEISV' A
#
# COMPACT_ATOMS: atom_id res chain seq x y z
N MET A 1 10.79 -10.45 -19.77
CA MET A 1 9.69 -9.64 -20.32
C MET A 1 8.61 -9.63 -19.26
N ILE A 2 8.34 -8.48 -18.64
CA ILE A 2 7.18 -8.32 -17.76
C ILE A 2 5.95 -8.29 -18.67
N THR A 3 5.07 -9.27 -18.55
CA THR A 3 3.85 -9.29 -19.35
C THR A 3 2.86 -8.28 -18.77
N GLY A 4 2.08 -7.58 -19.61
CA GLY A 4 1.11 -6.59 -19.13
C GLY A 4 0.07 -7.15 -18.14
N VAL A 5 -0.12 -8.47 -18.12
CA VAL A 5 -1.00 -9.19 -17.20
C VAL A 5 -0.47 -9.15 -15.76
N GLU A 6 0.83 -9.29 -15.55
CA GLU A 6 1.44 -9.26 -14.20
C GLU A 6 1.26 -7.89 -13.54
N ARG A 7 1.31 -6.82 -14.33
CA ARG A 7 1.10 -5.45 -13.81
C ARG A 7 -0.36 -5.18 -13.46
N ALA A 8 -1.31 -5.69 -14.25
CA ALA A 8 -2.72 -5.58 -13.94
C ALA A 8 -3.09 -6.40 -12.69
N GLU A 9 -2.50 -7.58 -12.52
CA GLU A 9 -2.71 -8.39 -11.32
C GLU A 9 -2.07 -7.76 -10.09
N GLU A 10 -0.82 -7.25 -10.21
CA GLU A 10 -0.17 -6.49 -9.15
C GLU A 10 -1.05 -5.30 -8.71
N GLN A 11 -1.61 -4.54 -9.65
CA GLN A 11 -2.49 -3.42 -9.32
C GLN A 11 -3.73 -3.88 -8.56
N ARG A 12 -4.40 -4.95 -9.00
CA ARG A 12 -5.55 -5.52 -8.28
C ARG A 12 -5.18 -5.95 -6.87
N GLN A 13 -4.00 -6.55 -6.69
CA GLN A 13 -3.51 -6.94 -5.38
C GLN A 13 -3.20 -5.72 -4.50
N ILE A 14 -2.72 -4.61 -5.08
CA ILE A 14 -2.55 -3.34 -4.37
C ILE A 14 -3.90 -2.75 -3.95
N ASP A 15 -4.91 -2.76 -4.83
CA ASP A 15 -6.26 -2.27 -4.48
C ASP A 15 -6.84 -3.09 -3.31
N GLN A 16 -6.68 -4.41 -3.32
CA GLN A 16 -7.06 -5.27 -2.20
C GLN A 16 -6.26 -5.01 -0.91
N VAL A 17 -5.02 -4.53 -1.02
CA VAL A 17 -4.22 -4.12 0.15
C VAL A 17 -4.82 -2.86 0.77
N VAL A 18 -5.25 -1.89 -0.05
CA VAL A 18 -5.94 -0.68 0.44
C VAL A 18 -7.19 -1.08 1.21
N ASP A 19 -8.05 -1.91 0.62
CA ASP A 19 -9.29 -2.39 1.27
C ASP A 19 -9.00 -3.02 2.64
N ARG A 20 -8.03 -3.95 2.70
CA ARG A 20 -7.64 -4.60 3.97
C ARG A 20 -7.10 -3.60 5.00
N LEU A 21 -6.31 -2.62 4.57
CA LEU A 21 -5.77 -1.61 5.48
C LEU A 21 -6.88 -0.71 6.02
N THR A 22 -7.86 -0.32 5.20
CA THR A 22 -9.03 0.44 5.64
C THR A 22 -9.85 -0.34 6.67
N GLU A 23 -10.05 -1.65 6.46
CA GLU A 23 -10.72 -2.50 7.45
C GLU A 23 -9.92 -2.65 8.76
N LEU A 24 -8.58 -2.74 8.68
CA LEU A 24 -7.70 -2.92 9.84
C LEU A 24 -7.48 -1.63 10.64
N PHE A 25 -7.55 -0.46 9.98
CA PHE A 25 -7.28 0.85 10.58
C PHE A 25 -8.46 1.81 10.32
N PRO A 26 -9.67 1.53 10.86
CA PRO A 26 -10.87 2.33 10.58
C PRO A 26 -10.81 3.78 11.10
N TYR A 27 -9.79 4.11 11.89
CA TYR A 27 -9.56 5.46 12.42
C TYR A 27 -8.60 6.29 11.56
N VAL A 28 -7.95 5.67 10.57
CA VAL A 28 -7.07 6.35 9.63
C VAL A 28 -7.91 6.75 8.42
N PRO A 29 -7.87 8.02 7.97
CA PRO A 29 -8.60 8.44 6.79
C PRO A 29 -8.19 7.69 5.52
N ASP A 30 -9.16 7.38 4.66
CA ASP A 30 -8.94 6.62 3.42
C ASP A 30 -7.86 7.25 2.51
N HIS A 31 -7.78 8.59 2.47
CA HIS A 31 -6.76 9.30 1.69
C HIS A 31 -5.36 9.04 2.23
N VAL A 32 -5.17 9.04 3.55
CA VAL A 32 -3.88 8.74 4.19
C VAL A 32 -3.46 7.29 3.90
N ILE A 33 -4.42 6.35 3.95
CA ILE A 33 -4.16 4.94 3.59
C ILE A 33 -3.70 4.82 2.14
N SER A 34 -4.44 5.47 1.23
CA SER A 34 -4.15 5.44 -0.20
C SER A 34 -2.80 6.07 -0.53
N GLU A 35 -2.49 7.23 0.04
CA GLU A 35 -1.19 7.91 -0.12
C GLU A 35 -0.02 7.10 0.45
N ALA A 36 -0.20 6.44 1.59
CA ALA A 36 0.84 5.60 2.19
C ALA A 36 1.12 4.36 1.34
N VAL A 37 0.06 3.71 0.81
CA VAL A 37 0.17 2.55 -0.08
C VAL A 37 0.86 2.94 -1.39
N ASP A 38 0.43 4.05 -2.01
CA ASP A 38 1.03 4.57 -3.25
C ASP A 38 2.51 4.92 -3.06
N SER A 39 2.84 5.66 -2.00
CA SER A 39 4.21 5.99 -1.63
C SER A 39 5.07 4.75 -1.40
N ALA A 40 4.53 3.72 -0.74
CA ALA A 40 5.22 2.46 -0.50
C ALA A 40 5.40 1.65 -1.78
N HIS A 41 4.40 1.65 -2.68
CA HIS A 41 4.42 0.94 -3.96
C HIS A 41 5.45 1.54 -4.92
N HIS A 42 5.51 2.87 -5.03
CA HIS A 42 6.48 3.60 -5.85
C HIS A 42 7.94 3.29 -5.51
N ARG A 43 8.25 2.95 -4.25
CA ARG A 43 9.61 2.53 -3.85
C ARG A 43 10.09 1.29 -4.59
N PHE A 44 9.17 0.50 -5.16
CA PHE A 44 9.48 -0.69 -5.93
C PHE A 44 9.50 -0.48 -7.43
N ASP A 45 9.32 0.73 -7.99
CA ASP A 45 9.24 0.95 -9.44
C ASP A 45 10.39 0.34 -10.26
N GLY A 46 11.61 0.37 -9.71
CA GLY A 46 12.80 -0.24 -10.32
C GLY A 46 12.99 -1.74 -10.04
N ALA A 47 12.12 -2.39 -9.27
CA ALA A 47 12.27 -3.78 -8.86
C ALA A 47 12.05 -4.74 -10.04
N ARG A 48 12.97 -5.68 -10.21
CA ARG A 48 12.95 -6.68 -11.30
C ARG A 48 11.96 -7.82 -11.04
N ILE A 49 11.77 -8.19 -9.76
CA ILE A 49 10.84 -9.23 -9.31
C ILE A 49 9.78 -8.52 -8.48
N ARG A 50 8.51 -8.69 -8.83
CA ARG A 50 7.41 -7.90 -8.26
C ARG A 50 6.29 -8.71 -7.60
N GLU A 51 6.34 -10.04 -7.68
CA GLU A 51 5.33 -10.94 -7.10
C GLU A 51 5.07 -10.69 -5.60
N PHE A 52 6.09 -10.21 -4.86
CA PHE A 52 6.00 -9.93 -3.43
C PHE A 52 5.77 -8.45 -3.10
N VAL A 53 5.68 -7.57 -4.10
CA VAL A 53 5.52 -6.12 -3.88
C VAL A 53 4.26 -5.82 -3.07
N PRO A 54 3.07 -6.39 -3.37
CA PRO A 54 1.86 -6.12 -2.58
C PRO A 54 2.03 -6.48 -1.10
N LEU A 55 2.66 -7.62 -0.81
CA LEU A 55 2.94 -8.08 0.56
C LEU A 55 3.85 -7.11 1.31
N PHE A 56 4.92 -6.61 0.64
CA PHE A 56 5.84 -5.67 1.26
C PHE A 56 5.22 -4.30 1.48
N VAL A 57 4.41 -3.82 0.55
CA VAL A 57 3.64 -2.58 0.67
C VAL A 57 2.70 -2.65 1.87
N GLU A 58 1.90 -3.70 1.97
CA GLU A 58 0.98 -3.90 3.11
C GLU A 58 1.74 -3.94 4.43
N ARG A 59 2.81 -4.74 4.51
CA ARG A 59 3.62 -4.85 5.73
C ARG A 59 4.23 -3.51 6.14
N HIS A 60 4.69 -2.71 5.17
CA HIS A 60 5.23 -1.39 5.43
C HIS A 60 4.16 -0.44 5.99
N CYS A 61 3.00 -0.36 5.34
CA CYS A 61 1.89 0.49 5.78
C CYS A 61 1.40 0.10 7.18
N ARG A 62 1.25 -1.21 7.46
CA ARG A 62 0.91 -1.69 8.81
C ARG A 62 1.93 -1.23 9.85
N ALA A 63 3.22 -1.34 9.56
CA ALA A 63 4.27 -0.88 10.47
C ALA A 63 4.19 0.63 10.71
N VAL A 64 3.94 1.42 9.65
CA VAL A 64 3.76 2.88 9.74
C VAL A 64 2.57 3.21 10.63
N PHE A 65 1.38 2.66 10.37
CA PHE A 65 0.17 2.99 11.14
C PHE A 65 0.18 2.48 12.58
N ILE A 66 0.89 1.39 12.87
CA ILE A 66 1.10 0.91 14.24
C ILE A 66 2.02 1.86 15.01
N LEU A 67 3.10 2.35 14.39
CA LEU A 67 4.07 3.24 15.04
C LEU A 67 3.59 4.69 15.09
N GLN A 68 2.83 5.10 14.08
CA GLN A 68 2.29 6.44 13.88
C GLN A 68 0.82 6.30 13.46
N PRO A 69 -0.11 6.09 14.40
CA PRO A 69 -1.52 6.19 14.10
C PRO A 69 -1.74 7.63 13.62
N ALA A 70 -2.07 7.80 12.35
CA ALA A 70 -2.19 9.10 11.72
C ALA A 70 -3.33 9.88 12.39
N VAL A 71 -2.99 10.61 13.46
CA VAL A 71 -3.78 11.74 13.93
C VAL A 71 -3.46 12.85 12.95
N GLU A 72 -4.41 13.18 12.08
CA GLU A 72 -4.29 14.42 11.34
C GLU A 72 -4.36 15.56 12.36
N ILE A 73 -3.21 16.16 12.66
CA ILE A 73 -3.15 17.56 13.05
C ILE A 73 -3.58 18.32 11.79
N SER A 74 -4.89 18.57 11.66
CA SER A 74 -5.37 19.57 10.71
C SER A 74 -4.72 20.90 11.05
N VAL A 75 -3.98 21.47 10.09
CA VAL A 75 -3.63 22.90 10.05
C VAL A 75 -4.52 23.60 9.06
#